data_AF-A0A066YRE4-F1
#
_entry.id   AF-A0A066YRE4-F1
#
_cell.length_a   1.000
_cell.length_b   1.000
_cell.length_c   1.000
_cell.angle_alpha   90.00
_cell.angle_beta   90.00
_cell.angle_gamma   90.00
#
_symmetry.space_group_name_H-M   'P 1'
#
loop_
_entity.id
_entity.type
_entity.pdbx_description
1 polymer ?
#
loop_
_entity_poly.entity_id
_entity_poly.type
_entity_poly.pdbx_seq_one_letter_code
_entity_poly.pdbx_strand_id
1 'polypeptide(L)'
;MKITRPHQALRLRAAVGLAFGGLLGSLLAAPAAADSPPPIGPVADRVSAVAAWKAGGPVVRRAAETALAGSDADVAAFLATGRAAASEQDLRARVEELVAGSGPWVRDAARKALAGSAADVQAFVDGGYKRPFEDDQRLQLSQIMSSGGPAVRKAAGLALDGSNDDVNAFLTTGQYRAQEDDDRLKLSQLMSSGGPEVKKAAGTALDGTIDDVREFLRYGYQTAAAHDAETLNIAQLADLTKNAADQAGEQSRAAKDAAAKAVDASALAKQAAQRAADETRQAQGEAKKASNAAGKAADAADRAAKAAQTASRAATSANEAARQAASAAADAARASGLAGEAAAKAQAAAGRAGSNAADAAAARDAAVVARKAAADAKTAGEAAQWAGRATQQANEATSAAKLAGDNAQAAADAALEAATQSGVTSEAAERARRAADRARSAAAEARRASAATAKISAEAKAAADEAQRASNASAAHAEAAAAAAEQAAAHAARPPPPPTPRRPPPRRPGPPPTPPPRRRSRPTRSPTSPAPRTPSGWPPNRPPRRPSPSRPTSRRPARPRTRPGSPARPRRSPPTPSACSPRPPPPAPTGRRPSPRAGWPPPGCSAPADPGSRAPRRAPWRATTPTSWPS
;
A
#
# COMPACT_ATOMS: atom_id res chain seq x y z
N MET A 1 6.49 0.19 -38.59
CA MET A 1 6.44 -1.07 -39.37
C MET A 1 4.99 -1.55 -39.44
N LYS A 2 4.44 -1.78 -40.63
CA LYS A 2 3.13 -2.41 -40.82
C LYS A 2 3.36 -3.83 -41.37
N ILE A 3 2.73 -4.85 -40.79
CA ILE A 3 2.80 -6.23 -41.28
C ILE A 3 1.38 -6.70 -41.57
N THR A 4 1.01 -6.67 -42.85
CA THR A 4 -0.17 -7.33 -43.39
C THR A 4 0.16 -8.80 -43.70
N ARG A 5 -0.73 -9.72 -43.34
CA ARG A 5 -0.72 -11.12 -43.81
C ARG A 5 -2.04 -11.40 -44.52
N PRO A 6 -2.05 -11.86 -45.78
CA PRO A 6 -3.27 -12.27 -46.45
C PRO A 6 -3.63 -13.72 -46.11
N HIS A 7 -4.93 -13.99 -45.97
CA HIS A 7 -5.48 -15.35 -45.99
C HIS A 7 -5.57 -15.86 -47.43
N GLN A 8 -5.31 -17.15 -47.65
CA GLN A 8 -5.83 -17.86 -48.82
C GLN A 8 -6.48 -19.17 -48.37
N ALA A 9 -7.72 -19.37 -48.81
CA ALA A 9 -8.51 -20.57 -48.56
C ALA A 9 -8.51 -21.46 -49.81
N LEU A 10 -8.22 -22.75 -49.63
CA LEU A 10 -8.21 -23.72 -50.73
C LEU A 10 -9.64 -24.23 -50.98
N ARG A 11 -10.11 -24.18 -52.24
CA ARG A 11 -11.39 -24.78 -52.65
C ARG A 11 -11.17 -26.16 -53.26
N LEU A 12 -11.97 -27.15 -52.83
CA LEU A 12 -12.09 -28.44 -53.51
C LEU A 12 -12.72 -28.27 -54.91
N ARG A 13 -12.23 -29.05 -55.88
CA ARG A 13 -13.08 -29.66 -56.91
C ARG A 13 -12.57 -31.06 -57.24
N ALA A 14 -13.50 -32.01 -57.35
CA ALA A 14 -13.25 -33.36 -57.86
C ALA A 14 -13.58 -33.42 -59.36
N ALA A 15 -12.97 -34.36 -60.08
CA ALA A 15 -13.44 -34.82 -61.38
C ALA A 15 -13.06 -36.31 -61.54
N VAL A 16 -14.02 -37.12 -61.97
CA VAL A 16 -13.88 -38.54 -62.27
C VAL A 16 -13.73 -38.72 -63.79
N GLY A 17 -12.88 -39.64 -64.24
CA GLY A 17 -12.73 -39.99 -65.65
C GLY A 17 -12.24 -41.44 -65.81
N LEU A 18 -13.10 -42.30 -66.37
CA LEU A 18 -12.84 -43.71 -66.67
C LEU A 18 -12.49 -43.88 -68.16
N ALA A 19 -11.46 -44.67 -68.49
CA ALA A 19 -11.29 -45.25 -69.82
C ALA A 19 -10.42 -46.54 -69.83
N PHE A 20 -11.05 -47.62 -70.27
CA PHE A 20 -10.59 -48.95 -70.70
C PHE A 20 -9.14 -49.20 -71.18
N GLY A 21 -8.67 -50.43 -70.92
CA GLY A 21 -8.17 -51.32 -72.00
C GLY A 21 -6.83 -52.05 -71.78
N GLY A 22 -6.82 -53.39 -71.80
CA GLY A 22 -5.60 -54.21 -71.94
C GLY A 22 -5.66 -55.60 -71.29
N LEU A 23 -5.60 -56.67 -72.09
CA LEU A 23 -5.58 -58.08 -71.68
C LEU A 23 -4.16 -58.70 -71.87
N LEU A 24 -3.92 -59.90 -71.30
CA LEU A 24 -2.69 -60.76 -71.28
C LEU A 24 -1.91 -60.65 -69.94
N GLY A 25 -1.37 -61.71 -69.33
CA GLY A 25 -1.34 -63.16 -69.65
C GLY A 25 -0.79 -63.97 -68.44
N SER A 26 -0.93 -65.30 -68.45
CA SER A 26 -0.93 -66.18 -67.27
C SER A 26 0.44 -66.49 -66.58
N LEU A 27 0.32 -67.07 -65.37
CA LEU A 27 1.28 -67.91 -64.61
C LEU A 27 2.42 -67.24 -63.82
N LEU A 28 2.24 -67.15 -62.49
CA LEU A 28 3.15 -67.72 -61.47
C LEU A 28 2.49 -67.72 -60.08
N ALA A 29 3.06 -68.50 -59.14
CA ALA A 29 2.45 -68.90 -57.87
C ALA A 29 1.94 -67.77 -56.97
N ALA A 30 0.85 -68.04 -56.24
CA ALA A 30 0.33 -67.13 -55.22
C ALA A 30 1.29 -67.03 -54.01
N PRO A 31 1.79 -65.84 -53.66
CA PRO A 31 2.15 -65.58 -52.27
C PRO A 31 0.86 -65.50 -51.44
N ALA A 32 0.93 -65.87 -50.16
CA ALA A 32 -0.17 -65.65 -49.23
C ALA A 32 -0.59 -64.17 -49.24
N ALA A 33 -1.89 -63.92 -49.04
CA ALA A 33 -2.43 -62.57 -48.98
C ALA A 33 -1.70 -61.78 -47.87
N ALA A 34 -0.81 -60.88 -48.26
CA ALA A 34 -0.37 -59.81 -47.38
C ALA A 34 -1.58 -58.91 -47.13
N ASP A 35 -1.72 -58.46 -45.88
CA ASP A 35 -2.69 -57.43 -45.51
C ASP A 35 -2.61 -56.24 -46.48
N SER A 36 -3.77 -55.62 -46.68
CA SER A 36 -3.91 -54.43 -47.54
C SER A 36 -2.80 -53.43 -47.24
N PRO A 37 -2.05 -52.93 -48.25
CA PRO A 37 -0.96 -51.99 -48.00
C PRO A 37 -1.50 -50.81 -47.17
N PRO A 38 -0.83 -50.42 -46.08
CA PRO A 38 -1.34 -49.41 -45.17
C PRO A 38 -1.64 -48.13 -45.96
N PRO A 39 -2.78 -47.45 -45.70
CA PRO A 39 -3.29 -46.41 -46.58
C PRO A 39 -2.24 -45.31 -46.77
N ILE A 40 -1.75 -45.17 -48.01
CA ILE A 40 -0.73 -44.20 -48.38
C ILE A 40 -1.38 -42.81 -48.46
N GLY A 41 -1.51 -42.21 -47.28
CA GLY A 41 -2.07 -40.89 -47.04
C GLY A 41 -1.80 -40.49 -45.59
N PRO A 42 -1.94 -39.20 -45.24
CA PRO A 42 -1.73 -38.77 -43.86
C PRO A 42 -2.83 -39.38 -42.97
N VAL A 43 -2.44 -40.24 -42.02
CA VAL A 43 -3.35 -40.87 -41.05
C VAL A 43 -4.16 -39.78 -40.35
N ALA A 44 -5.48 -39.75 -40.58
CA ALA A 44 -6.35 -38.64 -40.20
C ALA A 44 -6.29 -38.32 -38.70
N ASP A 45 -6.10 -39.36 -37.88
CA ASP A 45 -5.92 -39.25 -36.44
C ASP A 45 -4.60 -38.55 -36.08
N ARG A 46 -3.48 -38.90 -36.73
CA ARG A 46 -2.20 -38.21 -36.53
C ARG A 46 -2.27 -36.75 -37.00
N VAL A 47 -3.00 -36.44 -38.07
CA VAL A 47 -3.28 -35.04 -38.49
C VAL A 47 -4.07 -34.30 -37.41
N SER A 48 -5.09 -34.93 -36.84
CA SER A 48 -5.94 -34.37 -35.79
C SER A 48 -5.16 -34.16 -34.48
N ALA A 49 -4.26 -35.07 -34.13
CA ALA A 49 -3.36 -34.91 -32.99
C ALA A 49 -2.31 -33.81 -33.22
N VAL A 50 -1.74 -33.67 -34.43
CA VAL A 50 -0.87 -32.54 -34.78
C VAL A 50 -1.63 -31.21 -34.75
N ALA A 51 -2.90 -31.18 -35.18
CA ALA A 51 -3.74 -29.98 -35.06
C ALA A 51 -3.98 -29.60 -33.59
N ALA A 52 -4.28 -30.58 -32.72
CA ALA A 52 -4.38 -30.38 -31.28
C ALA A 52 -3.05 -29.94 -30.63
N TRP A 53 -1.90 -30.47 -31.08
CA TRP A 53 -0.57 -30.05 -30.63
C TRP A 53 -0.25 -28.59 -31.01
N LYS A 54 -0.68 -28.13 -32.19
CA LYS A 54 -0.47 -26.75 -32.68
C LYS A 54 -1.42 -25.73 -32.04
N ALA A 55 -2.67 -26.10 -31.79
CA ALA A 55 -3.72 -25.17 -31.34
C ALA A 55 -4.10 -25.29 -29.86
N GLY A 56 -3.73 -26.38 -29.19
CA GLY A 56 -4.02 -26.65 -27.79
C GLY A 56 -3.21 -25.80 -26.80
N GLY A 57 -3.64 -25.79 -25.54
CA GLY A 57 -2.85 -25.22 -24.46
C GLY A 57 -1.68 -26.12 -24.02
N PRO A 58 -0.91 -25.71 -23.00
CA PRO A 58 0.27 -26.44 -22.54
C PRO A 58 0.03 -27.90 -22.11
N VAL A 59 -1.16 -28.24 -21.62
CA VAL A 59 -1.51 -29.63 -21.25
C VAL A 59 -1.93 -30.40 -22.50
N VAL A 60 -2.83 -29.87 -23.35
CA VAL A 60 -3.23 -30.51 -24.62
C VAL A 60 -2.02 -30.75 -25.52
N ARG A 61 -1.09 -29.79 -25.60
CA ARG A 61 0.14 -29.93 -26.39
C ARG A 61 1.01 -31.09 -25.89
N ARG A 62 1.29 -31.17 -24.58
CA ARG A 62 2.07 -32.29 -24.01
C ARG A 62 1.39 -33.65 -24.21
N ALA A 63 0.06 -33.70 -24.03
CA ALA A 63 -0.71 -34.92 -24.25
C ALA A 63 -0.67 -35.37 -25.73
N ALA A 64 -0.83 -34.43 -26.67
CA ALA A 64 -0.71 -34.70 -28.09
C ALA A 64 0.72 -35.12 -28.49
N GLU A 65 1.76 -34.49 -27.93
CA GLU A 65 3.17 -34.84 -28.16
C GLU A 65 3.48 -36.26 -27.67
N THR A 66 3.01 -36.60 -26.47
CA THR A 66 3.13 -37.96 -25.88
C THR A 66 2.43 -39.02 -26.74
N ALA A 67 1.29 -38.67 -27.34
CA ALA A 67 0.54 -39.57 -28.21
C ALA A 67 1.20 -39.72 -29.60
N LEU A 68 1.68 -38.62 -30.19
CA LEU A 68 2.34 -38.61 -31.50
C LEU A 68 3.68 -39.36 -31.49
N ALA A 69 4.43 -39.30 -30.38
CA ALA A 69 5.63 -40.10 -30.14
C ALA A 69 5.33 -41.58 -29.81
N GLY A 70 4.06 -41.97 -29.72
CA GLY A 70 3.60 -43.32 -29.43
C GLY A 70 3.03 -44.07 -30.63
N SER A 71 2.37 -45.17 -30.31
CA SER A 71 1.64 -46.03 -31.23
C SER A 71 0.38 -45.34 -31.79
N ASP A 72 -0.21 -45.88 -32.86
CA ASP A 72 -1.50 -45.38 -33.35
C ASP A 72 -2.62 -45.55 -32.30
N ALA A 73 -2.51 -46.56 -31.41
CA ALA A 73 -3.40 -46.72 -30.27
C ALA A 73 -3.26 -45.59 -29.23
N ASP A 74 -2.04 -45.07 -29.00
CA ASP A 74 -1.84 -43.88 -28.15
C ASP A 74 -2.52 -42.64 -28.77
N VAL A 75 -2.43 -42.48 -30.10
CA VAL A 75 -3.09 -41.39 -30.84
C VAL A 75 -4.61 -41.51 -30.77
N ALA A 76 -5.16 -42.71 -31.00
CA ALA A 76 -6.59 -42.96 -30.88
C ALA A 76 -7.12 -42.71 -29.46
N ALA A 77 -6.40 -43.17 -28.42
CA ALA A 77 -6.75 -42.92 -27.02
C ALA A 77 -6.71 -41.43 -26.66
N PHE A 78 -5.73 -40.68 -27.18
CA PHE A 78 -5.68 -39.23 -27.04
C PHE A 78 -6.89 -38.56 -27.70
N LEU A 79 -7.27 -38.93 -28.92
CA LEU A 79 -8.41 -38.31 -29.61
C LEU A 79 -9.75 -38.68 -28.94
N ALA A 80 -9.91 -39.92 -28.48
CA ALA A 80 -11.14 -40.41 -27.87
C ALA A 80 -11.43 -39.76 -26.51
N THR A 81 -10.43 -39.61 -25.63
CA THR A 81 -10.64 -39.08 -24.26
C THR A 81 -9.53 -38.13 -23.79
N GLY A 82 -8.27 -38.42 -24.12
CA GLY A 82 -7.11 -37.67 -23.59
C GLY A 82 -7.12 -36.18 -23.93
N ARG A 83 -7.61 -35.80 -25.12
CA ARG A 83 -7.73 -34.42 -25.57
C ARG A 83 -8.76 -33.65 -24.76
N ALA A 84 -9.90 -34.25 -24.43
CA ALA A 84 -10.94 -33.61 -23.63
C ALA A 84 -10.46 -33.36 -22.20
N ALA A 85 -9.89 -34.39 -21.56
CA ALA A 85 -9.29 -34.28 -20.23
C ALA A 85 -8.16 -33.23 -20.18
N ALA A 86 -7.27 -33.23 -21.18
CA ALA A 86 -6.21 -32.23 -21.26
C ALA A 86 -6.74 -30.80 -21.49
N SER A 87 -7.83 -30.64 -22.25
CA SER A 87 -8.48 -29.35 -22.50
C SER A 87 -9.15 -28.79 -21.24
N GLU A 88 -9.80 -29.64 -20.44
CA GLU A 88 -10.33 -29.25 -19.12
C GLU A 88 -9.20 -28.77 -18.20
N GLN A 89 -8.06 -29.46 -18.18
CA GLN A 89 -6.92 -29.05 -17.36
C GLN A 89 -6.30 -27.73 -17.81
N ASP A 90 -6.19 -27.49 -19.12
CA ASP A 90 -5.79 -26.17 -19.66
C ASP A 90 -6.81 -25.07 -19.30
N LEU A 91 -8.12 -25.38 -19.31
CA LEU A 91 -9.18 -24.43 -18.94
C LEU A 91 -9.14 -24.08 -17.45
N ARG A 92 -9.01 -25.08 -16.57
CA ARG A 92 -8.84 -24.89 -15.13
C ARG A 92 -7.59 -24.07 -14.82
N ALA A 93 -6.46 -24.35 -15.48
CA ALA A 93 -5.24 -23.57 -15.30
C ALA A 93 -5.40 -22.10 -15.71
N ARG A 94 -6.18 -21.80 -16.77
CA ARG A 94 -6.52 -20.42 -17.17
C ARG A 94 -7.40 -19.71 -16.14
N VAL A 95 -8.39 -20.40 -15.57
CA VAL A 95 -9.24 -19.84 -14.50
C VAL A 95 -8.45 -19.61 -13.21
N GLU A 96 -7.52 -20.50 -12.86
CA GLU A 96 -6.57 -20.29 -11.75
C GLU A 96 -5.64 -19.09 -11.99
N GLU A 97 -5.18 -18.85 -13.23
CA GLU A 97 -4.35 -17.68 -13.57
C GLU A 97 -5.18 -16.37 -13.56
N LEU A 98 -6.44 -16.40 -14.00
CA LEU A 98 -7.36 -15.27 -13.94
C LEU A 98 -7.60 -14.76 -12.51
N VAL A 99 -7.66 -15.67 -11.53
CA VAL A 99 -7.83 -15.32 -10.09
C VAL A 99 -6.75 -14.36 -9.59
N ALA A 100 -5.53 -14.43 -10.11
CA ALA A 100 -4.42 -13.57 -9.66
C ALA A 100 -4.60 -12.08 -10.02
N GLY A 101 -5.34 -11.76 -11.09
CA GLY A 101 -5.67 -10.39 -11.48
C GLY A 101 -7.02 -9.88 -10.97
N SER A 102 -7.95 -10.80 -10.71
CA SER A 102 -9.39 -10.55 -10.52
C SER A 102 -9.76 -9.87 -9.19
N GLY A 103 -10.91 -9.19 -9.15
CA GLY A 103 -11.48 -8.65 -7.91
C GLY A 103 -12.16 -9.75 -7.05
N PRO A 104 -12.66 -9.42 -5.85
CA PRO A 104 -13.29 -10.40 -4.96
C PRO A 104 -14.43 -11.22 -5.59
N TRP A 105 -15.36 -10.61 -6.33
CA TRP A 105 -16.52 -11.32 -6.89
C TRP A 105 -16.11 -12.28 -8.01
N VAL A 106 -15.25 -11.87 -8.95
CA VAL A 106 -14.74 -12.80 -9.98
C VAL A 106 -13.91 -13.92 -9.36
N ARG A 107 -13.14 -13.65 -8.30
CA ARG A 107 -12.38 -14.69 -7.57
C ARG A 107 -13.30 -15.72 -6.88
N ASP A 108 -14.40 -15.30 -6.28
CA ASP A 108 -15.39 -16.22 -5.68
C ASP A 108 -16.12 -17.04 -6.74
N ALA A 109 -16.53 -16.42 -7.86
CA ALA A 109 -17.14 -17.12 -8.98
C ALA A 109 -16.16 -18.16 -9.60
N ALA A 110 -14.89 -17.78 -9.80
CA ALA A 110 -13.84 -18.67 -10.27
C ALA A 110 -13.58 -19.84 -9.30
N ARG A 111 -13.53 -19.59 -7.98
CA ARG A 111 -13.43 -20.65 -6.96
C ARG A 111 -14.58 -21.64 -7.05
N LYS A 112 -15.82 -21.14 -7.15
CA LYS A 112 -17.02 -21.97 -7.26
C LYS A 112 -16.98 -22.86 -8.50
N ALA A 113 -16.58 -22.30 -9.65
CA ALA A 113 -16.40 -23.04 -10.90
C ALA A 113 -15.28 -24.09 -10.79
N LEU A 114 -14.13 -23.74 -10.20
CA LEU A 114 -13.01 -24.67 -10.00
C LEU A 114 -13.31 -25.81 -9.02
N ALA A 115 -14.25 -25.62 -8.09
CA ALA A 115 -14.77 -26.68 -7.21
C ALA A 115 -15.80 -27.60 -7.91
N GLY A 116 -16.35 -27.18 -9.05
CA GLY A 116 -17.34 -27.92 -9.82
C GLY A 116 -16.77 -28.81 -10.94
N SER A 117 -17.67 -29.23 -11.81
CA SER A 117 -17.42 -30.06 -13.00
C SER A 117 -16.72 -29.29 -14.12
N ALA A 118 -16.30 -30.00 -15.18
CA ALA A 118 -15.80 -29.38 -16.41
C ALA A 118 -16.80 -28.37 -17.02
N ALA A 119 -18.10 -28.67 -16.92
CA ALA A 119 -19.16 -27.79 -17.43
C ALA A 119 -19.29 -26.49 -16.61
N ASP A 120 -19.06 -26.55 -15.28
CA ASP A 120 -19.07 -25.35 -14.43
C ASP A 120 -17.89 -24.41 -14.76
N VAL A 121 -16.71 -24.98 -15.03
CA VAL A 121 -15.53 -24.23 -15.49
C VAL A 121 -15.78 -23.61 -16.86
N GLN A 122 -16.40 -24.34 -17.79
CA GLN A 122 -16.75 -23.83 -19.12
C GLN A 122 -17.80 -22.71 -19.05
N ALA A 123 -18.89 -22.91 -18.31
CA ALA A 123 -19.94 -21.90 -18.14
C ALA A 123 -19.41 -20.61 -17.48
N PHE A 124 -18.45 -20.72 -16.56
CA PHE A 124 -17.75 -19.56 -16.01
C PHE A 124 -16.99 -18.79 -17.11
N VAL A 125 -16.23 -19.48 -17.96
CA VAL A 125 -15.44 -18.86 -19.05
C VAL A 125 -16.30 -18.28 -20.16
N ASP A 126 -17.42 -18.93 -20.52
CA ASP A 126 -18.32 -18.47 -21.59
C ASP A 126 -19.07 -17.18 -21.23
N GLY A 127 -19.28 -16.92 -19.94
CA GLY A 127 -19.91 -15.68 -19.49
C GLY A 127 -20.19 -15.55 -18.00
N GLY A 128 -20.08 -16.62 -17.20
CA GLY A 128 -20.33 -16.57 -15.76
C GLY A 128 -19.43 -15.61 -14.98
N TYR A 129 -18.27 -15.21 -15.53
CA TYR A 129 -17.42 -14.17 -14.95
C TYR A 129 -17.96 -12.74 -15.13
N LYS A 130 -18.84 -12.48 -16.10
CA LYS A 130 -19.18 -11.10 -16.55
C LYS A 130 -19.86 -10.30 -15.45
N ARG A 131 -20.93 -10.84 -14.85
CA ARG A 131 -21.63 -10.12 -13.77
C ARG A 131 -20.75 -9.88 -12.54
N PRO A 132 -20.02 -10.88 -12.01
CA PRO A 132 -19.01 -10.66 -10.98
C PRO A 132 -17.97 -9.58 -11.33
N PHE A 133 -17.60 -9.45 -12.60
CA PHE A 133 -16.65 -8.42 -13.06
C PHE A 133 -17.26 -7.00 -13.03
N GLU A 134 -18.55 -6.85 -13.37
CA GLU A 134 -19.27 -5.57 -13.21
C GLU A 134 -19.33 -5.14 -11.73
N ASP A 135 -19.62 -6.08 -10.84
CA ASP A 135 -19.69 -5.85 -9.39
C ASP A 135 -18.29 -5.49 -8.83
N ASP A 136 -17.22 -6.17 -9.28
CA ASP A 136 -15.82 -5.83 -8.99
C ASP A 136 -15.45 -4.42 -9.48
N GLN A 137 -15.87 -4.02 -10.69
CA GLN A 137 -15.61 -2.68 -11.24
C GLN A 137 -16.32 -1.58 -10.42
N ARG A 138 -17.58 -1.81 -10.01
CA ARG A 138 -18.31 -0.86 -9.15
C ARG A 138 -17.70 -0.72 -7.75
N LEU A 139 -17.14 -1.80 -7.19
CA LEU A 139 -16.32 -1.69 -5.97
C LEU A 139 -15.07 -0.84 -6.22
N GLN A 140 -14.30 -1.13 -7.28
CA GLN A 140 -13.07 -0.40 -7.58
C GLN A 140 -13.32 1.11 -7.74
N LEU A 141 -14.38 1.48 -8.46
CA LEU A 141 -14.81 2.88 -8.59
C LEU A 141 -15.14 3.47 -7.20
N SER A 142 -15.92 2.77 -6.38
CA SER A 142 -16.32 3.25 -5.05
C SER A 142 -15.11 3.46 -4.12
N GLN A 143 -14.07 2.62 -4.23
CA GLN A 143 -12.81 2.78 -3.51
C GLN A 143 -12.07 4.05 -3.98
N ILE A 144 -11.94 4.25 -5.29
CA ILE A 144 -11.32 5.46 -5.89
C ILE A 144 -12.07 6.72 -5.47
N MET A 145 -13.42 6.69 -5.49
CA MET A 145 -14.26 7.79 -5.03
C MET A 145 -14.01 8.13 -3.55
N SER A 146 -13.84 7.12 -2.69
CA SER A 146 -13.62 7.34 -1.26
C SER A 146 -12.29 8.05 -0.98
N SER A 147 -11.20 7.71 -1.67
CA SER A 147 -9.87 8.32 -1.44
C SER A 147 -9.60 9.55 -2.30
N GLY A 148 -10.23 9.67 -3.47
CA GLY A 148 -9.97 10.75 -4.43
C GLY A 148 -10.31 12.15 -3.93
N GLY A 149 -9.73 13.15 -4.59
CA GLY A 149 -10.04 14.55 -4.36
C GLY A 149 -11.41 14.98 -4.93
N PRO A 150 -11.75 16.27 -4.85
CA PRO A 150 -13.03 16.79 -5.32
C PRO A 150 -13.37 16.46 -6.79
N ALA A 151 -12.39 16.53 -7.70
CA ALA A 151 -12.62 16.21 -9.11
C ALA A 151 -12.81 14.70 -9.33
N VAL A 152 -11.96 13.86 -8.73
CA VAL A 152 -12.11 12.39 -8.78
C VAL A 152 -13.45 11.96 -8.20
N ARG A 153 -13.87 12.53 -7.05
CA ARG A 153 -15.18 12.23 -6.43
C ARG A 153 -16.36 12.58 -7.33
N LYS A 154 -16.32 13.74 -7.99
CA LYS A 154 -17.36 14.18 -8.91
C LYS A 154 -17.44 13.27 -10.14
N ALA A 155 -16.30 12.96 -10.76
CA ALA A 155 -16.22 12.10 -11.93
C ALA A 155 -16.65 10.66 -11.62
N ALA A 156 -16.23 10.12 -10.46
CA ALA A 156 -16.63 8.81 -10.00
C ALA A 156 -18.14 8.73 -9.72
N GLY A 157 -18.73 9.73 -9.05
CA GLY A 157 -20.17 9.78 -8.79
C GLY A 157 -21.00 9.71 -10.08
N LEU A 158 -20.65 10.53 -11.08
CA LEU A 158 -21.30 10.51 -12.39
C LEU A 158 -21.22 9.14 -13.08
N ALA A 159 -20.08 8.46 -12.97
CA ALA A 159 -19.89 7.13 -13.55
C ALA A 159 -20.60 6.01 -12.75
N LEU A 160 -20.79 6.18 -11.44
CA LEU A 160 -21.51 5.23 -10.60
C LEU A 160 -23.02 5.25 -10.86
N ASP A 161 -23.57 6.45 -11.05
CA ASP A 161 -24.97 6.69 -11.41
C ASP A 161 -25.30 6.28 -12.87
N GLY A 162 -24.26 6.01 -13.67
CA GLY A 162 -24.36 5.62 -15.07
C GLY A 162 -24.39 4.10 -15.35
N SER A 163 -24.21 3.78 -16.63
CA SER A 163 -24.12 2.42 -17.15
C SER A 163 -22.79 1.75 -16.76
N ASN A 164 -22.66 0.44 -17.03
CA ASN A 164 -21.38 -0.25 -16.84
C ASN A 164 -20.29 0.26 -17.82
N ASP A 165 -20.67 0.80 -18.97
CA ASP A 165 -19.72 1.44 -19.90
C ASP A 165 -19.18 2.76 -19.32
N ASP A 166 -20.00 3.51 -18.57
CA ASP A 166 -19.55 4.73 -17.87
C ASP A 166 -18.58 4.40 -16.73
N VAL A 167 -18.88 3.36 -15.93
CA VAL A 167 -17.96 2.80 -14.92
C VAL A 167 -16.63 2.40 -15.58
N ASN A 168 -16.68 1.69 -16.70
CA ASN A 168 -15.49 1.25 -17.41
C ASN A 168 -14.70 2.43 -18.02
N ALA A 169 -15.37 3.42 -18.61
CA ALA A 169 -14.75 4.64 -19.14
C ALA A 169 -14.04 5.44 -18.03
N PHE A 170 -14.65 5.54 -16.84
CA PHE A 170 -14.02 6.15 -15.67
C PHE A 170 -12.77 5.37 -15.23
N LEU A 171 -12.87 4.05 -15.03
CA LEU A 171 -11.76 3.22 -14.58
C LEU A 171 -10.60 3.15 -15.60
N THR A 172 -10.89 3.25 -16.90
CA THR A 172 -9.86 3.18 -17.95
C THR A 172 -9.20 4.52 -18.26
N THR A 173 -9.95 5.64 -18.18
CA THR A 173 -9.43 6.96 -18.59
C THR A 173 -9.90 8.13 -17.72
N GLY A 174 -11.16 8.12 -17.26
CA GLY A 174 -11.75 9.26 -16.55
C GLY A 174 -11.09 9.57 -15.20
N GLN A 175 -10.68 8.54 -14.45
CA GLN A 175 -10.02 8.71 -13.16
C GLN A 175 -8.70 9.50 -13.26
N TYR A 176 -7.92 9.29 -14.33
CA TYR A 176 -6.59 9.89 -14.47
C TYR A 176 -6.68 11.39 -14.76
N ARG A 177 -7.63 11.80 -15.62
CA ARG A 177 -7.93 13.22 -15.88
C ARG A 177 -8.46 13.93 -14.65
N ALA A 178 -9.37 13.28 -13.91
CA ALA A 178 -9.89 13.85 -12.68
C ALA A 178 -8.79 13.96 -11.59
N GLN A 179 -7.84 13.03 -11.56
CA GLN A 179 -6.67 13.11 -10.68
C GLN A 179 -5.67 14.18 -11.13
N GLU A 180 -5.49 14.41 -12.44
CA GLU A 180 -4.72 15.55 -12.98
C GLU A 180 -5.27 16.90 -12.49
N ASP A 181 -6.60 17.07 -12.47
CA ASP A 181 -7.25 18.28 -11.95
C ASP A 181 -7.03 18.45 -10.43
N ASP A 182 -7.18 17.37 -9.65
CA ASP A 182 -6.95 17.38 -8.21
C ASP A 182 -5.47 17.62 -7.84
N ASP A 183 -4.53 17.02 -8.57
CA ASP A 183 -3.07 17.22 -8.42
C ASP A 183 -2.69 18.70 -8.70
N ARG A 184 -3.19 19.28 -9.80
CA ARG A 184 -2.96 20.70 -10.15
C ARG A 184 -3.60 21.66 -9.15
N LEU A 185 -4.78 21.33 -8.61
CA LEU A 185 -5.42 22.09 -7.55
C LEU A 185 -4.57 22.07 -6.26
N LYS A 186 -4.07 20.89 -5.85
CA LYS A 186 -3.20 20.75 -4.66
C LYS A 186 -1.88 21.48 -4.84
N LEU A 187 -1.24 21.40 -6.02
CA LEU A 187 -0.05 22.17 -6.36
C LEU A 187 -0.29 23.67 -6.19
N SER A 188 -1.39 24.18 -6.74
CA SER A 188 -1.76 25.60 -6.68
C SER A 188 -1.99 26.07 -5.24
N GLN A 189 -2.59 25.23 -4.38
CA GLN A 189 -2.77 25.52 -2.95
C GLN A 189 -1.41 25.62 -2.23
N LEU A 190 -0.52 24.64 -2.43
CA LEU A 190 0.82 24.63 -1.83
C LEU A 190 1.70 25.78 -2.33
N MET A 191 1.59 26.16 -3.61
CA MET A 191 2.26 27.34 -4.17
C MET A 191 1.74 28.63 -3.53
N SER A 192 0.43 28.72 -3.24
CA SER A 192 -0.14 29.91 -2.59
C SER A 192 0.28 30.05 -1.11
N SER A 193 0.42 28.94 -0.37
CA SER A 193 0.78 28.94 1.07
C SER A 193 2.28 28.75 1.34
N GLY A 194 3.07 28.39 0.33
CA GLY A 194 4.49 28.10 0.42
C GLY A 194 5.40 29.32 0.59
N GLY A 195 6.62 29.06 1.06
CA GLY A 195 7.72 30.02 1.04
C GLY A 195 8.35 30.17 -0.35
N PRO A 196 9.46 30.92 -0.47
CA PRO A 196 10.09 31.21 -1.76
C PRO A 196 10.53 29.96 -2.53
N GLU A 197 11.10 28.96 -1.85
CA GLU A 197 11.58 27.75 -2.54
C GLU A 197 10.42 26.81 -2.90
N VAL A 198 9.40 26.67 -2.04
CA VAL A 198 8.15 25.97 -2.40
C VAL A 198 7.47 26.63 -3.61
N LYS A 199 7.40 27.96 -3.67
CA LYS A 199 6.80 28.69 -4.81
C LYS A 199 7.56 28.47 -6.11
N LYS A 200 8.89 28.56 -6.05
CA LYS A 200 9.79 28.35 -7.19
C LYS A 200 9.70 26.91 -7.71
N ALA A 201 9.82 25.93 -6.82
CA ALA A 201 9.73 24.51 -7.20
C ALA A 201 8.34 24.11 -7.70
N ALA A 202 7.26 24.64 -7.09
CA ALA A 202 5.90 24.43 -7.56
C ALA A 202 5.63 25.10 -8.92
N GLY A 203 6.22 26.28 -9.18
CA GLY A 203 6.17 26.95 -10.47
C GLY A 203 6.83 26.11 -11.57
N THR A 204 8.05 25.63 -11.34
CA THR A 204 8.73 24.72 -12.28
C THR A 204 7.91 23.46 -12.58
N ALA A 205 7.26 22.90 -11.55
CA ALA A 205 6.40 21.72 -11.73
C ALA A 205 5.09 22.04 -12.49
N LEU A 206 4.52 23.24 -12.31
CA LEU A 206 3.32 23.71 -13.00
C LEU A 206 3.56 23.95 -14.50
N ASP A 207 4.75 24.45 -14.85
CA ASP A 207 5.20 24.68 -16.23
C ASP A 207 5.59 23.37 -16.96
N GLY A 208 5.67 22.25 -16.22
CA GLY A 208 6.03 20.93 -16.73
C GLY A 208 4.84 20.03 -17.11
N THR A 209 5.10 18.72 -17.10
CA THR A 209 4.10 17.66 -17.30
C THR A 209 3.37 17.32 -16.00
N ILE A 210 2.33 16.49 -16.05
CA ILE A 210 1.69 15.99 -14.82
C ILE A 210 2.65 15.17 -13.95
N ASP A 211 3.62 14.49 -14.56
CA ASP A 211 4.58 13.70 -13.79
C ASP A 211 5.53 14.60 -12.98
N ASP A 212 5.88 15.79 -13.50
CA ASP A 212 6.61 16.81 -12.74
C ASP A 212 5.77 17.36 -11.56
N VAL A 213 4.47 17.61 -11.78
CA VAL A 213 3.51 17.97 -10.70
C VAL A 213 3.47 16.88 -9.62
N ARG A 214 3.38 15.61 -10.00
CA ARG A 214 3.31 14.47 -9.08
C ARG A 214 4.63 14.24 -8.35
N GLU A 215 5.77 14.37 -9.02
CA GLU A 215 7.09 14.29 -8.40
C GLU A 215 7.28 15.42 -7.38
N PHE A 216 6.82 16.63 -7.70
CA PHE A 216 6.77 17.72 -6.72
C PHE A 216 5.87 17.35 -5.53
N LEU A 217 4.62 16.95 -5.73
CA LEU A 217 3.71 16.59 -4.63
C LEU A 217 4.23 15.43 -3.77
N ARG A 218 5.03 14.52 -4.34
CA ARG A 218 5.56 13.33 -3.67
C ARG A 218 6.88 13.56 -2.94
N TYR A 219 7.80 14.32 -3.53
CA TYR A 219 9.15 14.53 -3.01
C TYR A 219 9.58 16.00 -3.05
N GLY A 220 9.34 16.70 -4.16
CA GLY A 220 9.82 18.08 -4.34
C GLY A 220 9.28 19.07 -3.30
N TYR A 221 8.03 18.91 -2.87
CA TYR A 221 7.42 19.70 -1.80
C TYR A 221 8.13 19.51 -0.48
N GLN A 222 8.49 18.26 -0.10
CA GLN A 222 9.22 17.99 1.15
C GLN A 222 10.60 18.66 1.14
N THR A 223 11.32 18.56 0.02
CA THR A 223 12.64 19.17 -0.13
C THR A 223 12.56 20.70 -0.15
N ALA A 224 11.63 21.28 -0.92
CA ALA A 224 11.45 22.73 -0.99
C ALA A 224 10.96 23.30 0.35
N ALA A 225 10.03 22.62 1.03
CA ALA A 225 9.60 22.94 2.38
C ALA A 225 10.75 22.84 3.39
N ALA A 226 11.64 21.85 3.24
CA ALA A 226 12.85 21.71 4.05
C ALA A 226 13.91 22.81 3.78
N HIS A 227 13.96 23.37 2.57
CA HIS A 227 14.78 24.54 2.26
C HIS A 227 14.15 25.85 2.78
N ASP A 228 12.82 25.96 2.75
CA ASP A 228 12.08 26.99 3.50
C ASP A 228 12.19 26.79 5.04
N ALA A 229 12.75 25.67 5.54
CA ALA A 229 12.72 25.26 6.96
C ALA A 229 13.73 25.91 7.92
N GLU A 230 14.43 26.98 7.51
CA GLU A 230 14.79 27.99 8.50
C GLU A 230 13.51 28.66 9.10
N THR A 231 12.34 28.52 8.44
CA THR A 231 11.05 29.08 8.86
C THR A 231 9.81 28.23 8.48
N LEU A 232 9.84 26.90 8.61
CA LEU A 232 8.60 26.10 8.45
C LEU A 232 7.59 26.44 9.56
N ASN A 233 6.38 26.84 9.17
CA ASN A 233 5.29 27.09 10.10
C ASN A 233 4.40 25.86 10.30
N ILE A 234 3.59 25.89 11.36
CA ILE A 234 2.84 24.72 11.85
C ILE A 234 1.80 24.25 10.82
N ALA A 235 1.18 25.17 10.05
CA ALA A 235 0.25 24.82 8.99
C ALA A 235 0.93 24.06 7.84
N GLN A 236 2.16 24.43 7.46
CA GLN A 236 2.92 23.71 6.43
C GLN A 236 3.30 22.29 6.88
N LEU A 237 3.62 22.10 8.16
CA LEU A 237 3.82 20.75 8.74
C LEU A 237 2.52 19.94 8.78
N ALA A 238 1.37 20.57 9.07
CA ALA A 238 0.07 19.90 9.03
C ALA A 238 -0.31 19.46 7.61
N ASP A 239 -0.09 20.31 6.60
CA ASP A 239 -0.26 19.98 5.18
C ASP A 239 0.65 18.82 4.74
N LEU A 240 1.93 18.84 5.14
CA LEU A 240 2.86 17.75 4.86
C LEU A 240 2.43 16.44 5.52
N THR A 241 2.06 16.50 6.79
CA THR A 241 1.57 15.33 7.54
C THR A 241 0.35 14.71 6.85
N LYS A 242 -0.57 15.55 6.37
CA LYS A 242 -1.75 15.10 5.62
C LYS A 242 -1.38 14.43 4.30
N ASN A 243 -0.52 15.04 3.49
CA ASN A 243 -0.10 14.46 2.22
C ASN A 243 0.56 13.08 2.42
N ALA A 244 1.41 12.93 3.44
CA ALA A 244 2.05 11.66 3.78
C ALA A 244 1.04 10.62 4.32
N ALA A 245 0.02 11.04 5.07
CA ALA A 245 -1.05 10.17 5.55
C ALA A 245 -1.95 9.67 4.42
N ASP A 246 -2.30 10.54 3.46
CA ASP A 246 -3.12 10.19 2.30
C ASP A 246 -2.39 9.17 1.41
N GLN A 247 -1.12 9.42 1.08
CA GLN A 247 -0.27 8.48 0.33
C GLN A 247 -0.10 7.13 1.04
N ALA A 248 0.15 7.14 2.36
CA ALA A 248 0.25 5.91 3.15
C ALA A 248 -1.07 5.12 3.12
N GLY A 249 -2.21 5.82 3.15
CA GLY A 249 -3.54 5.24 2.99
C GLY A 249 -3.76 4.55 1.64
N GLU A 250 -3.41 5.21 0.54
CA GLU A 250 -3.51 4.65 -0.81
C GLU A 250 -2.62 3.43 -1.00
N GLN A 251 -1.33 3.54 -0.65
CA GLN A 251 -0.38 2.43 -0.76
C GLN A 251 -0.79 1.23 0.10
N SER A 252 -1.28 1.46 1.33
CA SER A 252 -1.71 0.37 2.22
C SER A 252 -2.94 -0.38 1.67
N ARG A 253 -3.89 0.32 1.04
CA ARG A 253 -5.05 -0.30 0.36
C ARG A 253 -4.60 -1.14 -0.84
N ALA A 254 -3.79 -0.56 -1.72
CA ALA A 254 -3.26 -1.26 -2.90
C ALA A 254 -2.43 -2.51 -2.53
N ALA A 255 -1.60 -2.41 -1.48
CA ALA A 255 -0.85 -3.52 -0.93
C ALA A 255 -1.77 -4.62 -0.35
N LYS A 256 -2.81 -4.24 0.41
CA LYS A 256 -3.81 -5.19 0.94
C LYS A 256 -4.53 -5.95 -0.17
N ASP A 257 -5.01 -5.25 -1.19
CA ASP A 257 -5.74 -5.88 -2.30
C ASP A 257 -4.84 -6.80 -3.14
N ALA A 258 -3.61 -6.37 -3.44
CA ALA A 258 -2.61 -7.21 -4.12
C ALA A 258 -2.23 -8.46 -3.31
N ALA A 259 -2.06 -8.32 -1.99
CA ALA A 259 -1.77 -9.44 -1.11
C ALA A 259 -2.95 -10.42 -0.99
N ALA A 260 -4.19 -9.92 -0.96
CA ALA A 260 -5.38 -10.76 -0.98
C ALA A 260 -5.50 -11.59 -2.26
N LYS A 261 -5.24 -10.99 -3.44
CA LYS A 261 -5.19 -11.71 -4.72
C LYS A 261 -4.09 -12.77 -4.74
N ALA A 262 -2.91 -12.45 -4.19
CA ALA A 262 -1.80 -13.39 -4.05
C ALA A 262 -2.12 -14.59 -3.13
N VAL A 263 -2.84 -14.38 -2.02
CA VAL A 263 -3.30 -15.47 -1.14
C VAL A 263 -4.18 -16.45 -1.90
N ASP A 264 -5.20 -15.96 -2.59
CA ASP A 264 -6.14 -16.84 -3.31
C ASP A 264 -5.47 -17.63 -4.43
N ALA A 265 -4.64 -16.95 -5.25
CA ALA A 265 -3.88 -17.60 -6.31
C ALA A 265 -2.91 -18.66 -5.75
N SER A 266 -2.23 -18.36 -4.63
CA SER A 266 -1.34 -19.33 -3.96
C SER A 266 -2.10 -20.53 -3.36
N ALA A 267 -3.32 -20.32 -2.86
CA ALA A 267 -4.13 -21.36 -2.26
C ALA A 267 -4.64 -22.35 -3.32
N LEU A 268 -5.11 -21.85 -4.46
CA LEU A 268 -5.48 -22.67 -5.62
C LEU A 268 -4.27 -23.42 -6.18
N ALA A 269 -3.14 -22.74 -6.34
CA ALA A 269 -1.90 -23.34 -6.82
C ALA A 269 -1.40 -24.46 -5.88
N LYS A 270 -1.51 -24.29 -4.54
CA LYS A 270 -1.25 -25.36 -3.57
C LYS A 270 -2.18 -26.56 -3.76
N GLN A 271 -3.49 -26.33 -3.87
CA GLN A 271 -4.47 -27.41 -4.09
C GLN A 271 -4.24 -28.14 -5.43
N ALA A 272 -3.84 -27.43 -6.48
CA ALA A 272 -3.46 -28.01 -7.76
C ALA A 272 -2.17 -28.87 -7.65
N ALA A 273 -1.15 -28.39 -6.93
CA ALA A 273 0.08 -29.14 -6.71
C ALA A 273 -0.15 -30.41 -5.87
N GLN A 274 -0.99 -30.33 -4.82
CA GLN A 274 -1.36 -31.48 -3.99
C GLN A 274 -2.13 -32.54 -4.79
N ARG A 275 -3.19 -32.14 -5.53
CA ARG A 275 -3.91 -33.06 -6.42
C ARG A 275 -2.99 -33.71 -7.47
N ALA A 276 -2.03 -32.96 -8.02
CA ALA A 276 -1.07 -33.50 -8.97
C ALA A 276 -0.07 -34.48 -8.34
N ALA A 277 0.34 -34.28 -7.09
CA ALA A 277 1.12 -35.27 -6.34
C ALA A 277 0.31 -36.56 -6.09
N ASP A 278 -0.96 -36.42 -5.72
CA ASP A 278 -1.89 -37.55 -5.54
C ASP A 278 -2.11 -38.33 -6.85
N GLU A 279 -2.32 -37.63 -7.97
CA GLU A 279 -2.37 -38.24 -9.32
C GLU A 279 -1.07 -38.99 -9.65
N THR A 280 0.09 -38.46 -9.24
CA THR A 280 1.39 -39.12 -9.45
C THR A 280 1.49 -40.41 -8.64
N ARG A 281 1.02 -40.41 -7.38
CA ARG A 281 0.94 -41.62 -6.54
C ARG A 281 -0.02 -42.66 -7.12
N GLN A 282 -1.17 -42.22 -7.64
CA GLN A 282 -2.18 -43.08 -8.25
C GLN A 282 -1.76 -43.67 -9.60
N ALA A 283 -0.72 -43.15 -10.25
CA ALA A 283 -0.20 -43.68 -11.50
C ALA A 283 0.51 -45.05 -11.36
N GLN A 284 0.79 -45.53 -10.14
CA GLN A 284 1.29 -46.89 -9.85
C GLN A 284 2.52 -47.34 -10.67
N GLY A 285 3.39 -46.39 -11.09
CA GLY A 285 4.57 -46.69 -11.91
C GLY A 285 4.35 -46.58 -13.43
N GLU A 286 3.13 -46.32 -13.91
CA GLU A 286 2.87 -46.03 -15.32
C GLU A 286 3.59 -44.76 -15.77
N ALA A 287 4.72 -44.92 -16.46
CA ALA A 287 5.68 -43.82 -16.62
C ALA A 287 5.11 -42.58 -17.33
N LYS A 288 4.29 -42.77 -18.36
CA LYS A 288 3.60 -41.67 -19.07
C LYS A 288 2.64 -40.91 -18.13
N LYS A 289 1.85 -41.61 -17.30
CA LYS A 289 0.88 -40.99 -16.38
C LYS A 289 1.59 -40.27 -15.23
N ALA A 290 2.55 -40.94 -14.59
CA ALA A 290 3.33 -40.39 -13.48
C ALA A 290 4.11 -39.13 -13.90
N SER A 291 4.81 -39.17 -15.03
CA SER A 291 5.58 -38.02 -15.53
C SER A 291 4.69 -36.82 -15.91
N ASN A 292 3.51 -37.08 -16.47
CA ASN A 292 2.53 -36.03 -16.75
C ASN A 292 1.97 -35.40 -15.47
N ALA A 293 1.65 -36.19 -14.45
CA ALA A 293 1.18 -35.71 -13.15
C ALA A 293 2.26 -34.90 -12.41
N ALA A 294 3.51 -35.37 -12.38
CA ALA A 294 4.65 -34.61 -11.86
C ALA A 294 4.85 -33.28 -12.63
N GLY A 295 4.62 -33.28 -13.95
CA GLY A 295 4.57 -32.07 -14.77
C GLY A 295 3.50 -31.07 -14.33
N LYS A 296 2.30 -31.53 -13.97
CA LYS A 296 1.22 -30.67 -13.41
C LYS A 296 1.61 -30.09 -12.06
N ALA A 297 2.24 -30.90 -11.19
CA ALA A 297 2.72 -30.45 -9.88
C ALA A 297 3.78 -29.35 -10.02
N ALA A 298 4.70 -29.49 -10.99
CA ALA A 298 5.67 -28.46 -11.34
C ALA A 298 5.00 -27.15 -11.79
N ASP A 299 4.03 -27.23 -12.71
CA ASP A 299 3.33 -26.04 -13.23
C ASP A 299 2.52 -25.33 -12.14
N ALA A 300 1.97 -26.07 -11.18
CA ALA A 300 1.26 -25.55 -10.02
C ALA A 300 2.21 -24.90 -9.00
N ALA A 301 3.38 -25.51 -8.72
CA ALA A 301 4.42 -24.89 -7.90
C ALA A 301 4.92 -23.56 -8.52
N ASP A 302 5.06 -23.48 -9.85
CA ASP A 302 5.39 -22.22 -10.54
C ASP A 302 4.30 -21.14 -10.41
N ARG A 303 3.01 -21.51 -10.45
CA ARG A 303 1.90 -20.57 -10.14
C ARG A 303 1.99 -20.08 -8.68
N ALA A 304 2.29 -20.96 -7.74
CA ALA A 304 2.45 -20.61 -6.33
C ALA A 304 3.67 -19.69 -6.10
N ALA A 305 4.79 -19.92 -6.82
CA ALA A 305 5.96 -19.04 -6.80
C ALA A 305 5.64 -17.62 -7.27
N LYS A 306 4.94 -17.47 -8.40
CA LYS A 306 4.47 -16.16 -8.92
C LYS A 306 3.54 -15.46 -7.92
N ALA A 307 2.63 -16.19 -7.29
CA ALA A 307 1.73 -15.65 -6.27
C ALA A 307 2.51 -15.15 -5.03
N ALA A 308 3.47 -15.93 -4.52
CA ALA A 308 4.35 -15.50 -3.42
C ALA A 308 5.21 -14.28 -3.78
N GLN A 309 5.69 -14.15 -5.03
CA GLN A 309 6.38 -12.94 -5.50
C GLN A 309 5.46 -11.71 -5.53
N THR A 310 4.20 -11.87 -5.94
CA THR A 310 3.19 -10.79 -5.89
C THR A 310 2.94 -10.34 -4.44
N ALA A 311 2.83 -11.29 -3.52
CA ALA A 311 2.77 -11.04 -2.09
C ALA A 311 4.02 -10.33 -1.53
N SER A 312 5.23 -10.70 -1.97
CA SER A 312 6.49 -10.03 -1.60
C SER A 312 6.53 -8.56 -2.03
N ARG A 313 6.06 -8.27 -3.25
CA ARG A 313 5.91 -6.90 -3.76
C ARG A 313 4.87 -6.10 -2.98
N ALA A 314 3.74 -6.72 -2.65
CA ALA A 314 2.70 -6.12 -1.81
C ALA A 314 3.24 -5.78 -0.40
N ALA A 315 4.00 -6.67 0.23
CA ALA A 315 4.67 -6.40 1.50
C ALA A 315 5.70 -5.25 1.38
N THR A 316 6.44 -5.18 0.27
CA THR A 316 7.36 -4.06 0.01
C THR A 316 6.62 -2.71 -0.08
N SER A 317 5.49 -2.66 -0.78
CA SER A 317 4.65 -1.45 -0.86
C SER A 317 4.01 -1.08 0.49
N ALA A 318 3.60 -2.08 1.27
CA ALA A 318 3.15 -1.88 2.66
C ALA A 318 4.27 -1.29 3.57
N ASN A 319 5.53 -1.65 3.34
CA ASN A 319 6.69 -1.05 4.02
C ASN A 319 6.96 0.41 3.58
N GLU A 320 6.73 0.76 2.31
CA GLU A 320 6.77 2.16 1.87
C GLU A 320 5.68 3.00 2.55
N ALA A 321 4.46 2.48 2.64
CA ALA A 321 3.36 3.12 3.35
C ALA A 321 3.68 3.32 4.85
N ALA A 322 4.28 2.32 5.49
CA ALA A 322 4.72 2.42 6.88
C ALA A 322 5.81 3.48 7.09
N ARG A 323 6.71 3.68 6.11
CA ARG A 323 7.71 4.77 6.14
C ARG A 323 7.06 6.14 5.99
N GLN A 324 6.09 6.30 5.10
CA GLN A 324 5.32 7.54 4.96
C GLN A 324 4.55 7.87 6.24
N ALA A 325 3.96 6.86 6.91
CA ALA A 325 3.33 7.04 8.22
C ALA A 325 4.32 7.43 9.32
N ALA A 326 5.55 6.90 9.30
CA ALA A 326 6.61 7.32 10.22
C ALA A 326 7.06 8.78 9.97
N SER A 327 7.15 9.21 8.70
CA SER A 327 7.38 10.62 8.35
C SER A 327 6.27 11.52 8.87
N ALA A 328 5.00 11.15 8.62
CA ALA A 328 3.83 11.87 9.12
C ALA A 328 3.84 12.01 10.65
N ALA A 329 4.21 10.95 11.38
CA ALA A 329 4.38 11.02 12.83
C ALA A 329 5.49 11.99 13.26
N ALA A 330 6.61 12.05 12.52
CA ALA A 330 7.70 12.98 12.79
C ALA A 330 7.33 14.44 12.47
N ASP A 331 6.55 14.69 11.42
CA ASP A 331 6.00 16.01 11.10
C ASP A 331 5.02 16.51 12.17
N ALA A 332 4.09 15.66 12.62
CA ALA A 332 3.19 15.97 13.72
C ALA A 332 3.93 16.23 15.04
N ALA A 333 5.01 15.49 15.33
CA ALA A 333 5.86 15.75 16.50
C ALA A 333 6.56 17.12 16.41
N ARG A 334 7.03 17.54 15.22
CA ARG A 334 7.56 18.90 15.01
C ARG A 334 6.50 19.97 15.20
N ALA A 335 5.30 19.77 14.64
CA ALA A 335 4.17 20.68 14.80
C ALA A 335 3.76 20.85 16.29
N SER A 336 3.75 19.74 17.04
CA SER A 336 3.53 19.72 18.49
C SER A 336 4.58 20.53 19.27
N GLY A 337 5.87 20.46 18.88
CA GLY A 337 6.94 21.25 19.48
C GLY A 337 6.75 22.75 19.26
N LEU A 338 6.47 23.17 18.02
CA LEU A 338 6.22 24.56 17.67
C LEU A 338 4.95 25.13 18.35
N ALA A 339 3.91 24.30 18.55
CA ALA A 339 2.75 24.69 19.35
C ALA A 339 3.10 24.90 20.84
N GLY A 340 4.01 24.09 21.39
CA GLY A 340 4.59 24.32 22.71
C GLY A 340 5.35 25.64 22.82
N GLU A 341 6.12 26.03 21.80
CA GLU A 341 6.76 27.34 21.75
C GLU A 341 5.75 28.49 21.67
N ALA A 342 4.70 28.36 20.86
CA ALA A 342 3.63 29.35 20.77
C ALA A 342 2.93 29.52 22.12
N ALA A 343 2.66 28.42 22.84
CA ALA A 343 2.15 28.44 24.20
C ALA A 343 3.09 29.19 25.16
N ALA A 344 4.40 28.92 25.12
CA ALA A 344 5.39 29.61 25.95
C ALA A 344 5.47 31.12 25.65
N LYS A 345 5.42 31.51 24.36
CA LYS A 345 5.38 32.91 23.91
C LYS A 345 4.11 33.62 24.43
N ALA A 346 2.95 32.97 24.38
CA ALA A 346 1.70 33.49 24.94
C ALA A 346 1.74 33.62 26.48
N GLN A 347 2.24 32.62 27.22
CA GLN A 347 2.43 32.71 28.67
C GLN A 347 3.36 33.87 29.06
N ALA A 348 4.49 34.04 28.34
CA ALA A 348 5.41 35.14 28.59
C ALA A 348 4.77 36.51 28.31
N ALA A 349 3.93 36.62 27.27
CA ALA A 349 3.17 37.84 26.98
C ALA A 349 2.08 38.11 28.04
N ALA A 350 1.40 37.06 28.54
CA ALA A 350 0.46 37.16 29.65
C ALA A 350 1.11 37.74 30.92
N GLY A 351 2.31 37.25 31.28
CA GLY A 351 3.05 37.77 32.43
C GLY A 351 3.47 39.24 32.30
N ARG A 352 3.84 39.69 31.09
CA ARG A 352 4.12 41.10 30.81
C ARG A 352 2.85 41.95 30.90
N ALA A 353 1.77 41.56 30.23
CA ALA A 353 0.49 42.27 30.28
C ALA A 353 -0.08 42.35 31.71
N GLY A 354 0.08 41.31 32.53
CA GLY A 354 -0.31 41.33 33.95
C GLY A 354 0.48 42.32 34.81
N SER A 355 1.64 42.79 34.33
CA SER A 355 2.51 43.77 35.01
C SER A 355 2.44 45.17 34.39
N ASN A 356 2.06 45.28 33.11
CA ASN A 356 2.09 46.52 32.33
C ASN A 356 0.93 46.58 31.32
N ALA A 357 0.10 47.63 31.44
CA ALA A 357 -1.04 47.86 30.55
C ALA A 357 -0.67 48.04 29.06
N ALA A 358 0.53 48.54 28.77
CA ALA A 358 0.98 48.72 27.38
C ALA A 358 1.21 47.39 26.64
N ASP A 359 1.52 46.30 27.36
CA ASP A 359 1.77 44.97 26.78
C ASP A 359 0.47 44.20 26.42
N ALA A 360 -0.71 44.76 26.71
CA ALA A 360 -2.00 44.11 26.48
C ALA A 360 -2.27 43.76 25.01
N ALA A 361 -1.80 44.56 24.06
CA ALA A 361 -1.93 44.26 22.62
C ALA A 361 -1.08 43.04 22.24
N ALA A 362 0.20 43.03 22.61
CA ALA A 362 1.12 41.93 22.34
C ALA A 362 0.67 40.60 22.96
N ALA A 363 -0.02 40.63 24.11
CA ALA A 363 -0.63 39.44 24.70
C ALA A 363 -1.83 38.90 23.89
N ARG A 364 -2.65 39.76 23.28
CA ARG A 364 -3.72 39.33 22.36
C ARG A 364 -3.15 38.74 21.08
N ASP A 365 -2.12 39.37 20.49
CA ASP A 365 -1.48 38.86 19.27
C ASP A 365 -0.83 37.48 19.52
N ALA A 366 -0.13 37.32 20.66
CA ALA A 366 0.42 36.04 21.06
C ALA A 366 -0.66 34.97 21.32
N ALA A 367 -1.83 35.36 21.84
CA ALA A 367 -2.97 34.44 22.01
C ALA A 367 -3.55 33.97 20.67
N VAL A 368 -3.67 34.85 19.68
CA VAL A 368 -4.10 34.48 18.31
C VAL A 368 -3.12 33.49 17.68
N VAL A 369 -1.81 33.76 17.79
CA VAL A 369 -0.76 32.84 17.30
C VAL A 369 -0.84 31.49 18.01
N ALA A 370 -1.01 31.46 19.33
CA ALA A 370 -1.12 30.23 20.11
C ALA A 370 -2.40 29.42 19.79
N ARG A 371 -3.55 30.06 19.57
CA ARG A 371 -4.76 29.34 19.11
C ARG A 371 -4.60 28.76 17.71
N LYS A 372 -3.99 29.51 16.78
CA LYS A 372 -3.70 28.98 15.44
C LYS A 372 -2.75 27.78 15.53
N ALA A 373 -1.68 27.90 16.31
CA ALA A 373 -0.73 26.83 16.55
C ALA A 373 -1.37 25.57 17.14
N ALA A 374 -2.33 25.72 18.05
CA ALA A 374 -3.10 24.61 18.60
C ALA A 374 -3.94 23.89 17.52
N ALA A 375 -4.65 24.64 16.69
CA ALA A 375 -5.47 24.08 15.61
C ALA A 375 -4.61 23.35 14.57
N ASP A 376 -3.53 23.97 14.10
CA ASP A 376 -2.61 23.40 13.11
C ASP A 376 -1.95 22.11 13.66
N ALA A 377 -1.49 22.12 14.92
CA ALA A 377 -0.90 20.94 15.57
C ALA A 377 -1.92 19.80 15.77
N LYS A 378 -3.16 20.13 16.13
CA LYS A 378 -4.25 19.13 16.22
C LYS A 378 -4.51 18.47 14.87
N THR A 379 -4.57 19.25 13.79
CA THR A 379 -4.72 18.74 12.42
C THR A 379 -3.56 17.83 12.01
N ALA A 380 -2.32 18.19 12.34
CA ALA A 380 -1.16 17.33 12.12
C ALA A 380 -1.27 16.00 12.92
N GLY A 381 -1.66 16.07 14.20
CA GLY A 381 -1.88 14.88 15.03
C GLY A 381 -2.95 13.93 14.45
N GLU A 382 -4.09 14.48 14.01
CA GLU A 382 -5.18 13.72 13.38
C GLU A 382 -4.74 13.05 12.07
N ALA A 383 -3.96 13.75 11.24
CA ALA A 383 -3.37 13.20 10.02
C ALA A 383 -2.36 12.08 10.32
N ALA A 384 -1.47 12.25 11.30
CA ALA A 384 -0.56 11.19 11.74
C ALA A 384 -1.33 9.95 12.24
N GLN A 385 -2.43 10.14 12.97
CA GLN A 385 -3.29 9.03 13.39
C GLN A 385 -3.96 8.31 12.21
N TRP A 386 -4.36 9.03 11.15
CA TRP A 386 -4.83 8.40 9.91
C TRP A 386 -3.74 7.56 9.24
N ALA A 387 -2.50 8.05 9.19
CA ALA A 387 -1.36 7.28 8.69
C ALA A 387 -1.10 6.03 9.55
N GLY A 388 -1.18 6.15 10.88
CA GLY A 388 -1.08 5.02 11.82
C GLY A 388 -2.25 4.02 11.76
N ARG A 389 -3.41 4.41 11.20
CA ARG A 389 -4.49 3.48 10.80
C ARG A 389 -4.18 2.79 9.47
N ALA A 390 -3.56 3.48 8.52
CA ALA A 390 -3.14 2.87 7.25
C ALA A 390 -2.15 1.72 7.47
N THR A 391 -1.20 1.85 8.41
CA THR A 391 -0.25 0.77 8.72
C THR A 391 -0.91 -0.48 9.33
N GLN A 392 -2.15 -0.40 9.83
CA GLN A 392 -2.91 -1.60 10.19
C GLN A 392 -3.30 -2.42 8.95
N GLN A 393 -3.65 -1.77 7.84
CA GLN A 393 -3.93 -2.43 6.56
C GLN A 393 -2.64 -3.01 5.93
N ALA A 394 -1.50 -2.34 6.13
CA ALA A 394 -0.17 -2.86 5.81
C ALA A 394 0.17 -4.17 6.58
N ASN A 395 -0.27 -4.28 7.85
CA ASN A 395 -0.13 -5.52 8.65
C ASN A 395 -1.04 -6.66 8.14
N GLU A 396 -2.22 -6.35 7.61
CA GLU A 396 -3.08 -7.34 6.94
C GLU A 396 -2.42 -7.86 5.66
N ALA A 397 -1.89 -6.95 4.82
CA ALA A 397 -1.11 -7.30 3.62
C ALA A 397 0.11 -8.18 3.95
N THR A 398 0.80 -7.86 5.05
CA THR A 398 1.93 -8.63 5.60
C THR A 398 1.52 -10.03 6.05
N SER A 399 0.36 -10.16 6.69
CA SER A 399 -0.16 -11.47 7.14
C SER A 399 -0.57 -12.34 5.94
N ALA A 400 -1.19 -11.73 4.94
CA ALA A 400 -1.51 -12.34 3.66
C ALA A 400 -0.24 -12.77 2.90
N ALA A 401 0.81 -11.94 2.88
CA ALA A 401 2.07 -12.27 2.22
C ALA A 401 2.80 -13.47 2.85
N LYS A 402 2.77 -13.58 4.19
CA LYS A 402 3.22 -14.78 4.90
C LYS A 402 2.43 -16.03 4.46
N LEU A 403 1.10 -15.96 4.47
CA LEU A 403 0.23 -17.07 4.07
C LEU A 403 0.47 -17.51 2.61
N ALA A 404 0.69 -16.56 1.69
CA ALA A 404 1.05 -16.87 0.31
C ALA A 404 2.41 -17.60 0.20
N GLY A 405 3.39 -17.19 1.01
CA GLY A 405 4.66 -17.91 1.14
C GLY A 405 4.51 -19.32 1.74
N ASP A 406 3.64 -19.49 2.73
CA ASP A 406 3.35 -20.81 3.33
C ASP A 406 2.62 -21.75 2.34
N ASN A 407 1.71 -21.21 1.51
CA ASN A 407 1.09 -21.95 0.41
C ASN A 407 2.11 -22.33 -0.68
N ALA A 408 3.03 -21.44 -1.05
CA ALA A 408 4.09 -21.72 -2.02
C ALA A 408 5.09 -22.78 -1.54
N GLN A 409 5.41 -22.78 -0.24
CA GLN A 409 6.18 -23.86 0.38
C GLN A 409 5.47 -25.21 0.22
N ALA A 410 4.19 -25.29 0.59
CA ALA A 410 3.43 -26.53 0.48
C ALA A 410 3.27 -27.02 -0.98
N ALA A 411 3.14 -26.10 -1.94
CA ALA A 411 3.13 -26.45 -3.37
C ALA A 411 4.49 -27.00 -3.85
N ALA A 412 5.61 -26.44 -3.34
CA ALA A 412 6.95 -26.94 -3.61
C ALA A 412 7.17 -28.35 -3.05
N ASP A 413 6.69 -28.59 -1.84
CA ASP A 413 6.85 -29.88 -1.17
C ASP A 413 6.02 -30.98 -1.88
N ALA A 414 4.81 -30.65 -2.34
CA ALA A 414 4.01 -31.55 -3.20
C ALA A 414 4.66 -31.81 -4.58
N ALA A 415 5.29 -30.81 -5.20
CA ALA A 415 6.05 -31.02 -6.45
C ALA A 415 7.27 -31.93 -6.25
N LEU A 416 7.92 -31.89 -5.08
CA LEU A 416 9.02 -32.80 -4.74
C LEU A 416 8.54 -34.21 -4.43
N GLU A 417 7.41 -34.36 -3.74
CA GLU A 417 6.75 -35.67 -3.56
C GLU A 417 6.42 -36.32 -4.91
N ALA A 418 5.90 -35.55 -5.86
CA ALA A 418 5.66 -36.02 -7.22
C ALA A 418 6.98 -36.42 -7.91
N ALA A 419 8.05 -35.63 -7.76
CA ALA A 419 9.36 -35.87 -8.36
C ALA A 419 10.11 -37.11 -7.85
N THR A 420 9.62 -37.79 -6.81
CA THR A 420 10.22 -39.01 -6.25
C THR A 420 9.37 -40.28 -6.47
N GLN A 421 8.21 -40.17 -7.12
CA GLN A 421 7.35 -41.34 -7.37
C GLN A 421 7.91 -42.27 -8.45
N SER A 422 7.55 -43.55 -8.35
CA SER A 422 7.87 -44.56 -9.37
C SER A 422 7.25 -44.19 -10.72
N GLY A 423 7.97 -44.46 -11.81
CA GLY A 423 7.57 -44.16 -13.18
C GLY A 423 7.85 -42.72 -13.65
N VAL A 424 8.18 -41.78 -12.76
CA VAL A 424 8.50 -40.41 -13.17
C VAL A 424 9.86 -40.38 -13.89
N THR A 425 9.91 -39.85 -15.12
CA THR A 425 11.17 -39.70 -15.86
C THR A 425 12.11 -38.70 -15.18
N SER A 426 13.42 -38.85 -15.41
CA SER A 426 14.44 -37.91 -14.92
C SER A 426 14.11 -36.46 -15.30
N GLU A 427 13.72 -36.21 -16.54
CA GLU A 427 13.32 -34.89 -17.05
C GLU A 427 12.13 -34.28 -16.30
N ALA A 428 11.09 -35.09 -16.03
CA ALA A 428 9.90 -34.67 -15.29
C ALA A 428 10.21 -34.41 -13.82
N ALA A 429 10.99 -35.30 -13.19
CA ALA A 429 11.46 -35.13 -11.81
C ALA A 429 12.33 -33.87 -11.67
N GLU A 430 13.24 -33.60 -12.59
CA GLU A 430 14.03 -32.37 -12.60
C GLU A 430 13.17 -31.11 -12.82
N ARG A 431 12.18 -31.15 -13.73
CA ARG A 431 11.24 -30.02 -13.93
C ARG A 431 10.52 -29.69 -12.63
N ALA A 432 10.02 -30.70 -11.93
CA ALA A 432 9.33 -30.55 -10.66
C ALA A 432 10.26 -30.05 -9.54
N ARG A 433 11.50 -30.56 -9.44
CA ARG A 433 12.53 -30.02 -8.51
C ARG A 433 12.82 -28.54 -8.78
N ARG A 434 13.09 -28.16 -10.05
CA ARG A 434 13.35 -26.77 -10.44
C ARG A 434 12.17 -25.83 -10.11
N ALA A 435 10.93 -26.29 -10.25
CA ALA A 435 9.74 -25.52 -9.87
C ALA A 435 9.60 -25.40 -8.34
N ALA A 436 9.85 -26.49 -7.60
CA ALA A 436 9.87 -26.47 -6.14
C ALA A 436 10.93 -25.52 -5.58
N ASP A 437 12.12 -25.48 -6.15
CA ASP A 437 13.19 -24.55 -5.73
C ASP A 437 12.81 -23.08 -5.97
N ARG A 438 12.14 -22.77 -7.09
CA ARG A 438 11.56 -21.43 -7.35
C ARG A 438 10.49 -21.07 -6.32
N ALA A 439 9.57 -22.00 -6.03
CA ALA A 439 8.50 -21.78 -5.06
C ALA A 439 9.03 -21.61 -3.62
N ARG A 440 10.03 -22.40 -3.21
CA ARG A 440 10.75 -22.25 -1.93
C ARG A 440 11.50 -20.92 -1.83
N SER A 441 12.17 -20.51 -2.90
CA SER A 441 12.88 -19.21 -2.96
C SER A 441 11.91 -18.04 -2.80
N ALA A 442 10.79 -18.06 -3.53
CA ALA A 442 9.73 -17.06 -3.42
C ALA A 442 9.06 -17.06 -2.04
N ALA A 443 8.82 -18.23 -1.44
CA ALA A 443 8.31 -18.36 -0.08
C ALA A 443 9.25 -17.75 0.97
N ALA A 444 10.56 -18.01 0.85
CA ALA A 444 11.58 -17.43 1.74
C ALA A 444 11.74 -15.91 1.54
N GLU A 445 11.55 -15.40 0.33
CA GLU A 445 11.47 -13.95 0.06
C GLU A 445 10.24 -13.32 0.71
N ALA A 446 9.03 -13.85 0.43
CA ALA A 446 7.78 -13.34 0.98
C ALA A 446 7.77 -13.34 2.52
N ARG A 447 8.27 -14.41 3.16
CA ARG A 447 8.42 -14.49 4.63
C ARG A 447 9.39 -13.43 5.18
N ARG A 448 10.52 -13.16 4.50
CA ARG A 448 11.48 -12.12 4.91
C ARG A 448 10.90 -10.71 4.75
N ALA A 449 10.28 -10.41 3.60
CA ALA A 449 9.60 -9.15 3.35
C ALA A 449 8.49 -8.90 4.40
N SER A 450 7.71 -9.94 4.72
CA SER A 450 6.66 -9.88 5.74
C SER A 450 7.23 -9.56 7.14
N ALA A 451 8.28 -10.26 7.57
CA ALA A 451 8.88 -10.06 8.89
C ALA A 451 9.47 -8.64 9.06
N ALA A 452 10.12 -8.10 8.02
CA ALA A 452 10.62 -6.73 8.03
C ALA A 452 9.48 -5.70 8.10
N THR A 453 8.43 -5.89 7.29
CA THR A 453 7.29 -4.98 7.19
C THR A 453 6.45 -4.93 8.46
N ALA A 454 6.22 -6.08 9.11
CA ALA A 454 5.48 -6.15 10.38
C ALA A 454 6.14 -5.29 11.47
N LYS A 455 7.48 -5.37 11.58
CA LYS A 455 8.24 -4.58 12.56
C LYS A 455 8.09 -3.08 12.30
N ILE A 456 8.36 -2.63 11.07
CA ILE A 456 8.34 -1.21 10.69
C ILE A 456 6.91 -0.64 10.81
N SER A 457 5.88 -1.42 10.45
CA SER A 457 4.47 -1.02 10.59
C SER A 457 4.05 -0.85 12.05
N ALA A 458 4.55 -1.68 12.96
CA ALA A 458 4.31 -1.56 14.40
C ALA A 458 5.03 -0.34 15.01
N GLU A 459 6.29 -0.10 14.63
CA GLU A 459 7.07 1.07 15.05
C GLU A 459 6.43 2.38 14.54
N ALA A 460 6.05 2.43 13.27
CA ALA A 460 5.35 3.58 12.67
C ALA A 460 3.98 3.85 13.32
N LYS A 461 3.22 2.78 13.65
CA LYS A 461 1.96 2.94 14.40
C LYS A 461 2.19 3.53 15.80
N ALA A 462 3.18 3.01 16.54
CA ALA A 462 3.48 3.51 17.88
C ALA A 462 3.88 4.99 17.86
N ALA A 463 4.73 5.38 16.89
CA ALA A 463 5.11 6.77 16.67
C ALA A 463 3.92 7.67 16.32
N ALA A 464 3.00 7.21 15.45
CA ALA A 464 1.79 7.94 15.10
C ALA A 464 0.83 8.13 16.30
N ASP A 465 0.62 7.07 17.09
CA ASP A 465 -0.21 7.14 18.30
C ASP A 465 0.42 8.07 19.37
N GLU A 466 1.74 8.14 19.45
CA GLU A 466 2.46 9.08 20.33
C GLU A 466 2.40 10.52 19.82
N ALA A 467 2.66 10.76 18.53
CA ALA A 467 2.59 12.08 17.91
C ALA A 467 1.19 12.70 18.02
N GLN A 468 0.13 11.90 17.86
CA GLN A 468 -1.26 12.34 18.10
C GLN A 468 -1.48 12.78 19.55
N ARG A 469 -0.98 12.02 20.54
CA ARG A 469 -1.09 12.37 21.97
C ARG A 469 -0.32 13.64 22.29
N ALA A 470 0.91 13.76 21.80
CA ALA A 470 1.75 14.95 21.97
C ALA A 470 1.11 16.19 21.34
N SER A 471 0.56 16.07 20.13
CA SER A 471 -0.15 17.15 19.44
C SER A 471 -1.36 17.62 20.22
N ASN A 472 -2.18 16.70 20.75
CA ASN A 472 -3.35 17.05 21.56
C ASN A 472 -2.97 17.74 22.89
N ALA A 473 -1.90 17.29 23.55
CA ALA A 473 -1.39 17.93 24.76
C ALA A 473 -0.85 19.34 24.47
N SER A 474 0.00 19.50 23.45
CA SER A 474 0.54 20.82 23.06
C SER A 474 -0.56 21.78 22.62
N ALA A 475 -1.58 21.30 21.89
CA ALA A 475 -2.73 22.10 21.52
C ALA A 475 -3.50 22.61 22.77
N ALA A 476 -3.80 21.73 23.71
CA ALA A 476 -4.46 22.12 24.97
C ALA A 476 -3.63 23.12 25.80
N HIS A 477 -2.30 22.96 25.84
CA HIS A 477 -1.40 23.92 26.49
C HIS A 477 -1.38 25.28 25.78
N ALA A 478 -1.40 25.30 24.44
CA ALA A 478 -1.44 26.52 23.65
C ALA A 478 -2.80 27.25 23.76
N GLU A 479 -3.91 26.52 23.78
CA GLU A 479 -5.25 27.07 24.05
C GLU A 479 -5.35 27.69 25.46
N ALA A 480 -4.84 27.00 26.48
CA ALA A 480 -4.80 27.51 27.85
C ALA A 480 -3.90 28.74 27.99
N ALA A 481 -2.74 28.76 27.31
CA ALA A 481 -1.84 29.90 27.26
C ALA A 481 -2.46 31.11 26.54
N ALA A 482 -3.17 30.87 25.44
CA ALA A 482 -3.92 31.92 24.74
C ALA A 482 -5.01 32.54 25.64
N ALA A 483 -5.79 31.69 26.33
CA ALA A 483 -6.81 32.16 27.26
C ALA A 483 -6.21 32.97 28.43
N ALA A 484 -5.06 32.56 28.97
CA ALA A 484 -4.36 33.31 30.01
C ALA A 484 -3.85 34.67 29.51
N ALA A 485 -3.33 34.74 28.28
CA ALA A 485 -2.86 35.99 27.67
C ALA A 485 -4.02 36.95 27.35
N GLU A 486 -5.16 36.46 26.88
CA GLU A 486 -6.38 37.25 26.71
C GLU A 486 -6.92 37.79 28.04
N GLN A 487 -6.96 36.96 29.09
CA GLN A 487 -7.37 37.40 30.43
C GLN A 487 -6.44 38.48 30.97
N ALA A 488 -5.12 38.29 30.89
CA ALA A 488 -4.15 39.29 31.31
C ALA A 488 -4.33 40.61 30.53
N ALA A 489 -4.49 40.56 29.20
CA ALA A 489 -4.76 41.72 28.37
C ALA A 489 -6.10 42.42 28.66
N ALA A 490 -7.12 41.67 29.12
CA ALA A 490 -8.41 42.22 29.52
C ALA A 490 -8.35 42.88 30.91
N HIS A 491 -7.59 42.30 31.84
CA HIS A 491 -7.35 42.91 33.16
C HIS A 491 -6.51 44.17 33.05
N ALA A 492 -5.45 44.15 32.25
CA ALA A 492 -4.54 45.29 32.06
C ALA A 492 -5.20 46.47 31.31
N ALA A 493 -6.27 46.20 30.55
CA ALA A 493 -7.09 47.20 29.89
C ALA A 493 -8.19 47.81 30.80
N ARG A 494 -8.35 47.35 32.05
CA ARG A 494 -9.25 48.00 33.01
C ARG A 494 -8.56 49.25 33.59
N PRO A 495 -9.26 50.40 33.69
CA PRO A 495 -8.71 51.55 34.41
C PRO A 495 -8.43 51.18 35.88
N PRO A 496 -7.43 51.81 36.52
CA PRO A 496 -7.15 51.56 37.93
C PRO A 496 -8.41 51.85 38.77
N PRO A 497 -8.63 51.12 39.88
CA PRO A 497 -9.75 51.41 40.76
C PRO A 497 -9.66 52.87 41.24
N PRO A 498 -10.80 53.58 41.35
CA PRO A 498 -10.79 54.96 41.83
C PRO A 498 -10.10 55.02 43.20
N PRO A 499 -9.30 56.06 43.47
CA PRO A 499 -8.55 56.15 44.71
C PRO A 499 -9.51 56.02 45.90
N THR A 500 -9.28 55.04 46.76
CA THR A 500 -10.11 54.83 47.95
C THR A 500 -10.16 56.12 48.76
N PRO A 501 -11.35 56.62 49.14
CA PRO A 501 -11.46 57.90 49.84
C PRO A 501 -10.64 57.85 51.12
N ARG A 502 -9.78 58.87 51.30
CA ARG A 502 -8.92 58.98 52.49
C ARG A 502 -9.80 58.87 53.74
N ARG A 503 -9.52 57.86 54.57
CA ARG A 503 -10.21 57.63 55.84
C ARG A 503 -10.10 58.92 56.67
N PRO A 504 -11.22 59.52 57.13
CA PRO A 504 -11.17 60.78 57.85
C PRO A 504 -10.33 60.64 59.13
N PRO A 505 -9.63 61.71 59.56
CA PRO A 505 -8.81 61.66 60.77
C PRO A 505 -9.67 61.31 62.00
N PRO A 506 -9.11 60.59 62.99
CA PRO A 506 -9.85 60.19 64.18
C PRO A 506 -10.40 61.44 64.90
N ARG A 507 -11.70 61.45 65.19
CA ARG A 507 -12.32 62.49 66.02
C ARG A 507 -11.70 62.48 67.41
N ARG A 508 -11.47 63.66 67.99
CA ARG A 508 -10.96 63.84 69.36
C ARG A 508 -11.82 63.05 70.37
N PRO A 509 -11.22 62.41 71.39
CA PRO A 509 -11.98 61.76 72.44
C PRO A 509 -12.77 62.78 73.28
N GLY A 510 -14.04 62.46 73.55
CA GLY A 510 -14.87 63.18 74.52
C GLY A 510 -14.59 62.73 75.97
N PRO A 511 -15.09 63.47 76.98
CA PRO A 511 -14.74 63.24 78.38
C PRO A 511 -15.36 61.95 78.96
N PRO A 512 -14.70 61.31 79.95
CA PRO A 512 -15.14 60.03 80.51
C PRO A 512 -16.24 60.19 81.60
N PRO A 513 -17.25 59.29 81.65
CA PRO A 513 -18.13 59.16 82.80
C PRO A 513 -17.51 58.34 83.96
N THR A 514 -17.98 58.61 85.17
CA THR A 514 -17.46 58.11 86.46
C THR A 514 -18.00 56.71 86.88
N PRO A 515 -17.37 56.02 87.86
CA PRO A 515 -17.55 54.57 88.06
C PRO A 515 -18.38 54.14 89.31
N PRO A 516 -19.01 52.95 89.28
CA PRO A 516 -19.41 52.16 90.46
C PRO A 516 -18.42 50.98 90.75
N PRO A 517 -18.50 50.28 91.91
CA PRO A 517 -17.28 50.07 92.71
C PRO A 517 -16.62 48.69 92.68
N ARG A 518 -15.39 48.66 93.22
CA ARG A 518 -14.53 47.48 93.41
C ARG A 518 -15.16 46.42 94.33
N ARG A 519 -15.08 45.14 93.93
CA ARG A 519 -14.98 44.00 94.86
C ARG A 519 -13.73 43.15 94.57
N ARG A 520 -13.25 42.45 95.60
CA ARG A 520 -11.84 42.03 95.75
C ARG A 520 -11.53 40.62 95.22
N SER A 521 -10.34 40.50 94.62
CA SER A 521 -9.36 39.39 94.73
C SER A 521 -9.74 37.93 94.38
N ARG A 522 -9.13 37.43 93.29
CA ARG A 522 -8.19 36.26 93.15
C ARG A 522 -8.39 34.95 93.98
N PRO A 523 -7.84 33.78 93.55
CA PRO A 523 -7.08 33.48 92.31
C PRO A 523 -7.43 32.16 91.57
N THR A 524 -6.96 32.05 90.32
CA THR A 524 -6.53 30.83 89.60
C THR A 524 -7.27 29.48 89.77
N ARG A 525 -7.87 29.00 88.66
CA ARG A 525 -7.71 27.61 88.18
C ARG A 525 -8.20 27.46 86.74
N SER A 526 -7.41 26.76 85.91
CA SER A 526 -7.84 26.28 84.59
C SER A 526 -8.82 25.11 84.74
N PRO A 527 -9.75 24.93 83.78
CA PRO A 527 -10.29 23.60 83.55
C PRO A 527 -10.29 23.17 82.07
N THR A 528 -10.05 21.87 81.95
CA THR A 528 -10.28 20.93 80.85
C THR A 528 -11.67 21.04 80.19
N SER A 529 -11.75 20.53 78.95
CA SER A 529 -12.93 20.25 78.10
C SER A 529 -14.17 19.68 78.80
N PRO A 530 -15.39 19.77 78.22
CA PRO A 530 -15.81 18.73 77.26
C PRO A 530 -16.77 19.16 76.10
N ALA A 531 -17.09 18.18 75.24
CA ALA A 531 -18.17 18.18 74.21
C ALA A 531 -19.58 18.00 74.89
N PRO A 532 -20.74 17.70 74.25
CA PRO A 532 -20.99 17.20 72.86
C PRO A 532 -22.32 17.67 72.17
N ARG A 533 -22.64 17.05 70.99
CA ARG A 533 -23.96 16.58 70.48
C ARG A 533 -24.38 16.98 69.04
N THR A 534 -24.60 15.92 68.25
CA THR A 534 -25.44 15.78 67.04
C THR A 534 -26.93 15.52 67.47
N PRO A 535 -28.00 15.30 66.63
CA PRO A 535 -28.04 14.43 65.42
C PRO A 535 -29.13 14.69 64.33
N SER A 536 -29.34 13.65 63.49
CA SER A 536 -30.35 13.38 62.43
C SER A 536 -29.89 13.64 60.97
N GLY A 537 -30.09 12.74 59.99
CA GLY A 537 -30.73 11.40 59.98
C GLY A 537 -30.20 10.45 58.88
N TRP A 538 -30.77 9.23 58.80
CA TRP A 538 -30.41 8.04 57.98
C TRP A 538 -31.74 7.37 57.48
N PRO A 539 -31.79 6.25 56.72
CA PRO A 539 -31.02 5.71 55.57
C PRO A 539 -32.05 5.17 54.49
N PRO A 540 -31.99 3.97 53.85
CA PRO A 540 -30.92 3.04 53.41
C PRO A 540 -31.04 2.48 51.95
N ASN A 541 -29.99 1.83 51.42
CA ASN A 541 -30.10 0.44 50.91
C ASN A 541 -28.73 -0.31 50.86
N ARG A 542 -28.73 -1.65 50.77
CA ARG A 542 -27.59 -2.60 50.96
C ARG A 542 -27.88 -3.95 50.23
N PRO A 543 -27.01 -5.01 50.23
CA PRO A 543 -25.55 -5.16 50.44
C PRO A 543 -24.92 -5.83 49.16
N PRO A 544 -24.20 -6.99 49.09
CA PRO A 544 -23.20 -7.65 49.96
C PRO A 544 -21.87 -8.17 49.30
N ARG A 545 -20.78 -8.26 50.10
CA ARG A 545 -19.79 -9.38 50.36
C ARG A 545 -19.24 -10.26 49.19
N ARG A 546 -17.99 -10.78 49.14
CA ARG A 546 -16.74 -10.90 49.97
C ARG A 546 -15.64 -11.60 49.07
N PRO A 547 -14.43 -12.07 49.52
CA PRO A 547 -13.43 -11.64 50.53
C PRO A 547 -11.95 -11.61 49.97
N SER A 548 -10.93 -11.43 50.85
CA SER A 548 -9.47 -11.46 50.54
C SER A 548 -8.69 -12.58 51.26
N PRO A 549 -7.47 -12.94 50.79
CA PRO A 549 -6.35 -13.46 51.62
C PRO A 549 -5.02 -12.71 51.34
N SER A 550 -4.26 -12.15 52.30
CA SER A 550 -3.40 -12.74 53.38
C SER A 550 -1.99 -13.22 52.94
N ARG A 551 -0.96 -12.76 53.67
CA ARG A 551 0.50 -12.98 53.48
C ARG A 551 1.04 -14.00 54.49
N PRO A 552 2.21 -14.66 54.26
CA PRO A 552 3.22 -14.71 55.32
C PRO A 552 4.70 -14.70 54.83
N THR A 553 5.65 -14.72 55.77
CA THR A 553 7.12 -14.62 55.56
C THR A 553 7.92 -15.51 56.52
N SER A 554 8.94 -16.27 56.06
CA SER A 554 10.22 -16.52 56.81
C SER A 554 11.28 -17.43 56.13
N ARG A 555 12.52 -16.92 56.02
CA ARG A 555 13.87 -17.54 56.19
C ARG A 555 14.30 -18.90 55.53
N ARG A 556 15.26 -18.80 54.56
CA ARG A 556 16.64 -19.42 54.42
C ARG A 556 16.97 -20.84 54.99
N PRO A 557 18.09 -21.52 54.54
CA PRO A 557 18.78 -21.57 53.23
C PRO A 557 19.28 -22.98 52.77
N ALA A 558 19.62 -23.20 51.49
CA ALA A 558 20.44 -24.35 51.04
C ALA A 558 21.25 -24.08 49.74
N ARG A 559 22.27 -24.91 49.46
CA ARG A 559 23.37 -24.71 48.49
C ARG A 559 23.03 -25.03 47.01
N PRO A 560 23.81 -24.51 46.02
CA PRO A 560 23.57 -24.72 44.59
C PRO A 560 24.14 -26.04 44.05
N ARG A 561 23.53 -26.55 42.96
CA ARG A 561 24.08 -27.65 42.14
C ARG A 561 24.76 -27.11 40.87
N THR A 562 25.83 -27.78 40.49
CA THR A 562 26.73 -27.45 39.37
C THR A 562 26.25 -28.02 38.03
N ARG A 563 26.64 -27.35 36.92
CA ARG A 563 26.83 -27.97 35.61
C ARG A 563 28.04 -27.32 34.90
N PRO A 564 28.78 -28.03 34.03
CA PRO A 564 30.19 -27.71 33.75
C PRO A 564 30.47 -27.02 32.40
N GLY A 565 31.65 -26.40 32.30
CA GLY A 565 32.54 -26.54 31.13
C GLY A 565 32.44 -25.54 29.96
N SER A 566 33.13 -24.40 30.11
CA SER A 566 34.15 -23.77 29.22
C SER A 566 34.11 -23.89 27.66
N PRO A 567 34.80 -23.01 26.88
CA PRO A 567 35.69 -21.90 27.28
C PRO A 567 35.35 -20.52 26.64
N ALA A 568 36.09 -19.49 27.06
CA ALA A 568 35.94 -18.10 26.62
C ALA A 568 36.57 -17.77 25.26
N ARG A 569 36.07 -16.71 24.61
CA ARG A 569 36.80 -15.90 23.60
C ARG A 569 36.65 -14.41 23.92
N PRO A 570 37.67 -13.57 23.62
CA PRO A 570 37.76 -12.21 24.17
C PRO A 570 36.90 -11.19 23.41
N ARG A 571 36.52 -10.13 24.13
CA ARG A 571 35.88 -8.92 23.58
C ARG A 571 36.83 -8.21 22.63
N ARG A 572 36.36 -7.81 21.43
CA ARG A 572 37.04 -6.83 20.57
C ARG A 572 36.38 -5.46 20.73
N SER A 573 37.21 -4.45 20.99
CA SER A 573 36.83 -3.03 20.95
C SER A 573 36.61 -2.56 19.49
N PRO A 574 35.82 -1.50 19.26
CA PRO A 574 35.64 -0.93 17.93
C PRO A 574 36.88 -0.15 17.48
N PRO A 575 37.20 -0.10 16.16
CA PRO A 575 38.27 0.73 15.63
C PRO A 575 37.85 2.19 15.44
N THR A 576 38.76 3.11 15.74
CA THR A 576 38.70 4.52 15.35
C THR A 576 39.07 4.72 13.87
N PRO A 577 38.65 5.83 13.23
CA PRO A 577 38.95 6.09 11.82
C PRO A 577 40.38 6.63 11.63
N SER A 578 41.09 6.15 10.61
CA SER A 578 42.39 6.68 10.19
C SER A 578 42.36 7.15 8.74
N ALA A 579 43.07 8.26 8.50
CA ALA A 579 43.13 9.08 7.30
C ALA A 579 43.17 8.35 5.95
N CYS A 580 42.46 8.92 4.97
CA CYS A 580 42.70 8.66 3.54
C CYS A 580 43.92 9.46 3.05
N SER A 581 44.84 8.78 2.37
CA SER A 581 45.80 9.38 1.44
C SER A 581 45.51 8.90 0.01
N PRO A 582 45.77 9.70 -1.04
CA PRO A 582 45.21 9.48 -2.37
C PRO A 582 45.93 8.39 -3.17
N ARG A 583 45.17 7.75 -4.06
CA ARG A 583 45.65 6.72 -5.00
C ARG A 583 46.01 7.39 -6.35
N PRO A 584 47.12 7.03 -7.02
CA PRO A 584 47.54 7.67 -8.26
C PRO A 584 46.66 7.25 -9.47
N PRO A 585 46.53 8.10 -10.50
CA PRO A 585 45.77 7.78 -11.72
C PRO A 585 46.52 6.79 -12.65
N PRO A 586 45.80 6.01 -13.48
CA PRO A 586 46.39 5.11 -14.46
C PRO A 586 46.99 5.85 -15.68
N PRO A 587 47.95 5.24 -16.40
CA PRO A 587 48.66 5.89 -17.51
C PRO A 587 47.79 6.00 -18.79
N ALA A 588 47.95 7.10 -19.51
CA ALA A 588 47.37 7.30 -20.84
C ALA A 588 48.27 6.72 -21.96
N PRO A 589 47.70 6.17 -23.05
CA PRO A 589 48.47 5.61 -24.15
C PRO A 589 49.11 6.67 -25.06
N THR A 590 50.20 6.27 -25.72
CA THR A 590 51.14 7.13 -26.44
C THR A 590 50.79 7.37 -27.91
N GLY A 591 50.64 8.66 -28.27
CA GLY A 591 51.20 9.32 -29.46
C GLY A 591 51.11 8.71 -30.87
N ARG A 592 50.46 9.44 -31.78
CA ARG A 592 51.04 9.81 -33.10
C ARG A 592 50.89 11.32 -33.33
N ARG A 593 51.79 11.87 -34.16
CA ARG A 593 52.12 13.32 -34.27
C ARG A 593 52.02 13.79 -35.76
N PRO A 594 52.31 15.05 -36.14
CA PRO A 594 51.28 15.99 -36.61
C PRO A 594 51.55 16.55 -38.03
N SER A 595 50.76 17.53 -38.52
CA SER A 595 51.19 18.69 -39.36
C SER A 595 50.01 19.58 -39.82
N PRO A 596 50.22 20.83 -40.30
CA PRO A 596 49.43 21.98 -39.79
C PRO A 596 48.80 22.92 -40.87
N ARG A 597 47.98 23.90 -40.44
CA ARG A 597 48.14 25.35 -40.79
C ARG A 597 47.07 26.30 -40.19
N ALA A 598 47.58 27.45 -39.71
CA ALA A 598 47.07 28.83 -39.81
C ALA A 598 45.69 29.27 -39.24
N GLY A 599 45.72 30.40 -38.49
CA GLY A 599 44.84 31.55 -38.77
C GLY A 599 43.78 31.96 -37.73
N TRP A 600 44.12 32.92 -36.86
CA TRP A 600 43.17 33.84 -36.19
C TRP A 600 42.65 34.92 -37.19
N PRO A 601 41.70 35.86 -36.87
CA PRO A 601 41.04 36.22 -35.59
C PRO A 601 39.48 36.42 -35.65
N PRO A 602 38.80 36.80 -34.52
CA PRO A 602 37.39 37.22 -34.48
C PRO A 602 37.18 38.74 -34.72
N PRO A 603 35.96 39.20 -35.08
CA PRO A 603 35.05 39.91 -34.14
C PRO A 603 33.55 39.59 -34.45
N GLY A 604 32.49 40.16 -33.84
CA GLY A 604 32.31 41.20 -32.80
C GLY A 604 30.81 41.42 -32.53
N CYS A 605 30.46 42.31 -31.59
CA CYS A 605 29.07 42.59 -31.18
C CYS A 605 28.23 43.31 -32.25
N SER A 606 26.92 43.01 -32.33
CA SER A 606 25.87 43.96 -32.78
C SER A 606 24.45 43.47 -32.48
N ALA A 607 23.72 44.24 -31.67
CA ALA A 607 22.30 44.56 -31.86
C ALA A 607 22.25 45.95 -32.56
N PRO A 608 21.11 46.54 -33.00
CA PRO A 608 19.69 46.14 -32.79
C PRO A 608 18.82 46.18 -34.07
N ALA A 609 17.51 45.89 -33.95
CA ALA A 609 16.40 46.71 -34.51
C ALA A 609 15.02 46.04 -34.34
N ASP A 610 14.08 46.80 -33.78
CA ASP A 610 12.62 46.73 -34.03
C ASP A 610 12.25 48.14 -34.52
N PRO A 611 11.35 48.31 -35.51
CA PRO A 611 10.01 48.72 -35.11
C PRO A 611 8.85 48.25 -36.02
N GLY A 612 7.88 47.57 -35.42
CA GLY A 612 6.50 48.07 -35.38
C GLY A 612 5.47 47.49 -36.37
N SER A 613 4.28 47.14 -35.85
CA SER A 613 3.12 48.06 -35.82
C SER A 613 1.74 47.35 -35.65
N ARG A 614 0.76 48.13 -35.16
CA ARG A 614 -0.71 47.94 -35.23
C ARG A 614 -1.39 46.84 -34.40
N ALA A 615 -2.04 47.29 -33.32
CA ALA A 615 -3.30 46.71 -32.82
C ALA A 615 -4.46 46.95 -33.82
N PRO A 616 -5.60 46.24 -33.67
CA PRO A 616 -6.75 46.98 -33.13
C PRO A 616 -7.78 46.21 -32.26
N ARG A 617 -8.39 46.96 -31.34
CA ARG A 617 -9.81 46.95 -30.87
C ARG A 617 -10.42 45.73 -30.14
N ARG A 618 -11.07 46.07 -29.02
CA ARG A 618 -12.05 45.25 -28.26
C ARG A 618 -13.47 45.40 -28.82
N ALA A 619 -14.28 44.35 -28.79
CA ALA A 619 -15.71 44.36 -28.43
C ALA A 619 -16.27 42.91 -28.32
N PRO A 620 -17.32 42.63 -27.51
CA PRO A 620 -17.72 41.27 -27.15
C PRO A 620 -18.93 40.75 -27.94
N TRP A 621 -19.09 39.43 -28.01
CA TRP A 621 -20.31 38.78 -28.48
C TRP A 621 -21.13 38.16 -27.35
N ARG A 622 -22.44 38.40 -27.41
CA ARG A 622 -23.46 37.88 -26.46
C ARG A 622 -23.87 36.46 -26.82
N ALA A 623 -24.50 35.80 -25.85
CA ALA A 623 -25.14 34.50 -26.00
C ALA A 623 -26.35 34.55 -26.96
N THR A 624 -26.55 33.44 -27.68
CA THR A 624 -27.83 33.02 -28.26
C THR A 624 -27.89 31.50 -28.30
N THR A 625 -28.73 30.90 -27.45
CA THR A 625 -29.44 29.66 -27.78
C THR A 625 -30.57 29.99 -28.76
N PRO A 626 -31.05 29.03 -29.58
CA PRO A 626 -32.26 28.29 -29.16
C PRO A 626 -32.38 26.84 -29.70
N THR A 627 -33.40 26.12 -29.20
CA THR A 627 -34.16 25.01 -29.84
C THR A 627 -33.38 23.88 -30.56
N SER A 628 -33.31 22.65 -30.04
CA SER A 628 -34.39 21.63 -29.90
C SER A 628 -35.06 21.17 -31.21
N TRP A 629 -34.95 19.89 -31.55
CA TRP A 629 -36.06 18.93 -31.80
C TRP A 629 -35.49 17.50 -32.09
N PRO A 630 -36.31 16.42 -32.06
CA PRO A 630 -35.84 15.08 -31.69
C PRO A 630 -35.81 14.04 -32.84
N SER A 631 -35.05 12.96 -32.62
CA SER A 631 -35.36 11.56 -32.96
C SER A 631 -34.41 10.63 -32.21
#